data_AF-A0A2G2JQN4-F1
#
_entry.id   AF-A0A2G2JQN4-F1
#
_cell.length_a   1.000
_cell.length_b   1.000
_cell.length_c   1.000
_cell.angle_alpha   90.00
_cell.angle_beta   90.00
_cell.angle_gamma   90.00
#
_symmetry.space_group_name_H-M   'P 1'
#
loop_
_entity.id
_entity.type
_entity.pdbx_description
1 polymer ?
#
loop_
_entity_poly.entity_id
_entity_poly.type
_entity_poly.pdbx_seq_one_letter_code
_entity_poly.pdbx_strand_id
1 'polypeptide(L)'
;MLYPLMGRLRLPKLSYAREYSFTLSGIEVRFSVPPMSSKWGTQEVFRENFNLYDKNVYVRKDKDKTPFISCYITDWDVRGVPFFQEDKGSISLYVSASHWKGGGDLFRPRDMEDALTQKSVREYGDGNGCENSVATFLDWQSVIINGQQWLNYTTDEEGKHRFLWRIPITDQHYLTFSFSTRHHLGRAEVVFEAMKNFCTQIMASVHITFPEWVLKLKAEAEEQWPGEQYSPTKEPLRWVREDLGRMSYGDYIAYMDKKNGVTSDNETDKQTETHK
;
A
#
# COMPACT_ATOMS: atom_id res chain seq x y z
N MET A 1 -9.76 39.98 12.93
CA MET A 1 -8.29 40.05 12.73
C MET A 1 -7.82 38.68 12.29
N LEU A 2 -7.32 38.56 11.05
CA LEU A 2 -6.74 37.33 10.51
C LEU A 2 -5.37 37.11 11.16
N TYR A 3 -5.19 35.99 11.85
CA TYR A 3 -3.88 35.57 12.34
C TYR A 3 -3.00 35.14 11.15
N PRO A 4 -1.74 35.61 11.07
CA PRO A 4 -0.83 35.21 9.99
C PRO A 4 -0.44 33.74 10.15
N LEU A 5 -0.37 33.05 9.02
CA LEU A 5 0.00 31.64 8.84
C LEU A 5 1.42 31.32 9.37
N MET A 6 1.58 31.17 10.68
CA MET A 6 2.70 30.42 11.24
C MET A 6 2.45 28.92 11.02
N GLY A 7 3.33 28.24 10.25
CA GLY A 7 3.36 26.77 10.22
C GLY A 7 3.06 26.07 8.88
N ARG A 8 3.30 26.70 7.71
CA ARG A 8 3.07 26.02 6.42
C ARG A 8 4.05 24.85 6.22
N LEU A 9 3.49 23.63 6.27
CA LEU A 9 4.11 22.40 5.78
C LEU A 9 4.60 22.62 4.34
N ARG A 10 5.80 22.18 4.04
CA ARG A 10 6.39 22.23 2.70
C ARG A 10 6.41 20.85 2.11
N LEU A 11 5.47 20.63 1.20
CA LEU A 11 5.42 19.48 0.31
C LEU A 11 6.21 19.75 -0.98
N PRO A 12 6.56 18.70 -1.74
CA PRO A 12 7.10 18.86 -3.09
C PRO A 12 6.19 19.74 -3.95
N LYS A 13 6.79 20.60 -4.77
CA LYS A 13 6.02 21.48 -5.64
C LYS A 13 5.57 20.72 -6.88
N LEU A 14 4.26 20.57 -7.05
CA LEU A 14 3.65 19.98 -8.24
C LEU A 14 3.93 20.78 -9.52
N SER A 15 4.24 22.07 -9.40
CA SER A 15 4.68 22.90 -10.54
C SER A 15 6.02 22.45 -11.16
N TYR A 16 6.79 21.60 -10.46
CA TYR A 16 8.02 20.99 -10.97
C TYR A 16 7.80 19.52 -11.38
N ALA A 17 6.56 19.06 -11.45
CA ALA A 17 6.26 17.70 -11.87
C ALA A 17 6.77 17.44 -13.28
N ARG A 18 7.32 16.24 -13.46
CA ARG A 18 7.70 15.69 -14.75
C ARG A 18 6.77 14.54 -15.07
N GLU A 19 6.47 14.38 -16.35
CA GLU A 19 5.72 13.23 -16.82
C GLU A 19 6.61 11.99 -16.79
N TYR A 20 6.02 10.89 -16.35
CA TYR A 20 6.58 9.55 -16.39
C TYR A 20 5.59 8.63 -17.10
N SER A 21 6.12 7.77 -17.96
CA SER A 21 5.34 6.83 -18.75
C SER A 21 5.98 5.46 -18.75
N PHE A 22 5.17 4.42 -18.68
CA PHE A 22 5.62 3.05 -18.93
C PHE A 22 4.49 2.21 -19.54
N THR A 23 4.84 1.05 -20.08
CA THR A 23 3.90 0.08 -20.64
C THR A 23 3.90 -1.25 -19.89
N LEU A 24 2.72 -1.85 -19.75
CA LEU A 24 2.51 -3.18 -19.19
C LEU A 24 1.82 -4.05 -20.25
N SER A 25 2.58 -4.79 -21.04
CA SER A 25 2.08 -5.60 -22.17
C SER A 25 1.17 -4.80 -23.12
N GLY A 26 1.55 -3.55 -23.42
CA GLY A 26 0.79 -2.63 -24.29
C GLY A 26 -0.23 -1.75 -23.56
N ILE A 27 -0.46 -1.94 -22.27
CA ILE A 27 -1.22 -1.00 -21.43
C ILE A 27 -0.33 0.18 -21.10
N GLU A 28 -0.66 1.37 -21.59
CA GLU A 28 0.13 2.58 -21.35
C GLU A 28 -0.32 3.27 -20.06
N VAL A 29 0.62 3.57 -19.17
CA VAL A 29 0.39 4.30 -17.93
C VAL A 29 1.23 5.56 -17.96
N ARG A 30 0.58 6.73 -17.78
CA ARG A 30 1.22 8.04 -17.73
C ARG A 30 0.79 8.80 -16.48
N PHE A 31 1.71 9.49 -15.84
CA PHE A 31 1.42 10.30 -14.65
C PHE A 31 2.51 11.35 -14.44
N SER A 32 2.18 12.43 -13.74
CA SER A 32 3.11 13.52 -13.47
C SER A 32 3.41 13.61 -11.98
N VAL A 33 4.70 13.57 -11.63
CA VAL A 33 5.16 13.70 -10.25
C VAL A 33 6.39 14.59 -10.12
N PRO A 34 6.55 15.32 -9.01
CA PRO A 34 7.79 16.04 -8.72
C PRO A 34 8.98 15.08 -8.75
N PRO A 35 10.16 15.52 -9.22
CA PRO A 35 11.36 14.70 -9.13
C PRO A 35 11.68 14.36 -7.67
N MET A 36 12.41 13.26 -7.46
CA MET A 36 12.90 12.87 -6.14
C MET A 36 13.59 14.04 -5.45
N SER A 37 13.27 14.23 -4.17
CA SER A 37 13.92 15.27 -3.36
C SER A 37 14.38 14.77 -2.00
N SER A 38 14.36 13.46 -1.79
CA SER A 38 14.90 12.83 -0.57
C SER A 38 16.41 12.98 -0.52
N LYS A 39 16.92 13.42 0.65
CA LYS A 39 18.37 13.54 0.91
C LYS A 39 19.11 12.19 0.95
N TRP A 40 18.38 11.07 0.94
CA TRP A 40 18.92 9.73 1.18
C TRP A 40 19.07 8.86 -0.06
N GLY A 41 18.76 9.36 -1.26
CA GLY A 41 18.80 8.51 -2.45
C GLY A 41 19.01 9.24 -3.76
N THR A 42 19.40 8.44 -4.76
CA THR A 42 19.40 8.83 -6.16
C THR A 42 18.16 8.20 -6.79
N GLN A 43 17.47 8.95 -7.66
CA GLN A 43 16.33 8.41 -8.38
C GLN A 43 16.81 7.24 -9.27
N GLU A 44 16.26 6.05 -9.04
CA GLU A 44 16.57 4.89 -9.89
C GLU A 44 16.10 5.13 -11.33
N VAL A 45 16.81 4.55 -12.30
CA VAL A 45 16.37 4.50 -13.70
C VAL A 45 15.37 3.37 -13.83
N PHE A 46 14.12 3.69 -14.16
CA PHE A 46 13.07 2.70 -14.34
C PHE A 46 13.00 2.18 -15.77
N ARG A 47 12.53 0.95 -15.90
CA ARG A 47 12.20 0.38 -17.20
C ARG A 47 10.89 0.98 -17.69
N GLU A 48 10.82 1.29 -18.96
CA GLU A 48 9.62 1.85 -19.58
C GLU A 48 8.69 0.76 -20.13
N ASN A 49 9.15 -0.48 -20.25
CA ASN A 49 8.39 -1.57 -20.85
C ASN A 49 8.48 -2.83 -19.99
N PHE A 50 7.31 -3.36 -19.63
CA PHE A 50 7.17 -4.56 -18.81
C PHE A 50 6.23 -5.55 -19.51
N ASN A 51 6.56 -6.84 -19.44
CA ASN A 51 5.68 -7.89 -19.90
C ASN A 51 5.01 -8.54 -18.67
N LEU A 52 3.70 -8.32 -18.51
CA LEU A 52 2.90 -8.90 -17.42
C LEU A 52 2.96 -10.44 -17.37
N TYR A 53 3.30 -11.10 -18.48
CA TYR A 53 3.33 -12.55 -18.59
C TYR A 53 4.75 -13.14 -18.48
N ASP A 54 5.78 -12.30 -18.41
CA ASP A 54 7.14 -12.75 -18.12
C ASP A 54 7.31 -12.93 -16.61
N LYS A 55 7.39 -14.18 -16.14
CA LYS A 55 7.57 -14.49 -14.72
C LYS A 55 8.87 -13.91 -14.14
N ASN A 56 9.86 -13.58 -14.96
CA ASN A 56 11.14 -13.08 -14.48
C ASN A 56 11.13 -11.59 -14.10
N VAL A 57 10.13 -10.83 -14.53
CA VAL A 57 9.98 -9.41 -14.12
C VAL A 57 9.34 -9.25 -12.74
N TYR A 58 8.79 -10.34 -12.18
CA TYR A 58 8.11 -10.32 -10.90
C TYR A 58 9.07 -10.45 -9.73
N VAL A 59 8.91 -9.54 -8.77
CA VAL A 59 9.52 -9.60 -7.45
C VAL A 59 8.77 -10.64 -6.61
N ARG A 60 9.51 -11.40 -5.79
CA ARG A 60 8.98 -12.44 -4.88
C ARG A 60 8.16 -13.53 -5.58
N LYS A 61 8.45 -13.81 -6.86
CA LYS A 61 7.68 -14.71 -7.75
C LYS A 61 7.39 -16.12 -7.20
N ASP A 62 8.31 -16.67 -6.40
CA ASP A 62 8.26 -18.05 -5.90
C ASP A 62 7.58 -18.20 -4.53
N LYS A 63 7.48 -17.12 -3.74
CA LYS A 63 6.97 -17.17 -2.36
C LYS A 63 5.62 -16.48 -2.18
N ASP A 64 5.28 -15.56 -3.08
CA ASP A 64 4.08 -14.73 -2.94
C ASP A 64 2.94 -15.23 -3.85
N LYS A 65 1.73 -15.31 -3.29
CA LYS A 65 0.50 -15.55 -4.05
C LYS A 65 0.05 -14.30 -4.81
N THR A 66 0.67 -13.15 -4.56
CA THR A 66 0.45 -11.91 -5.31
C THR A 66 1.77 -11.24 -5.65
N PRO A 67 2.60 -11.87 -6.50
CA PRO A 67 3.86 -11.28 -6.90
C PRO A 67 3.60 -9.99 -7.68
N PHE A 68 4.56 -9.07 -7.67
CA PHE A 68 4.39 -7.76 -8.31
C PHE A 68 5.60 -7.35 -9.14
N ILE A 69 5.36 -6.47 -10.10
CA ILE A 69 6.36 -5.76 -10.89
C ILE A 69 6.50 -4.36 -10.27
N SER A 70 7.70 -4.00 -9.83
CA SER A 70 8.00 -2.63 -9.41
C SER A 70 8.12 -1.75 -10.66
N CYS A 71 7.17 -0.83 -10.85
CA CYS A 71 7.10 0.01 -12.06
C CYS A 71 7.77 1.36 -11.83
N TYR A 72 7.57 1.95 -10.64
CA TYR A 72 8.12 3.26 -10.30
C TYR A 72 8.19 3.43 -8.78
N ILE A 73 9.26 4.06 -8.28
CA ILE A 73 9.43 4.42 -6.87
C ILE A 73 10.00 5.83 -6.78
N THR A 74 9.50 6.66 -5.86
CA THR A 74 10.15 7.92 -5.53
C THR A 74 9.83 8.35 -4.11
N ASP A 75 10.69 9.17 -3.54
CA ASP A 75 10.64 9.59 -2.14
C ASP A 75 10.86 11.10 -2.02
N TRP A 76 10.07 11.71 -1.13
CA TRP A 76 10.11 13.13 -0.84
C TRP A 76 10.13 13.40 0.66
N ASP A 77 11.06 14.26 1.07
CA ASP A 77 11.06 14.83 2.42
C ASP A 77 9.96 15.89 2.55
N VAL A 78 9.20 15.85 3.64
CA VAL A 78 8.25 16.88 4.02
C VAL A 78 8.89 17.78 5.06
N ARG A 79 9.00 19.07 4.76
CA ARG A 79 9.73 20.02 5.62
C ARG A 79 8.81 21.01 6.30
N GLY A 80 9.25 21.55 7.42
CA GLY A 80 8.61 22.66 8.12
C GLY A 80 8.89 24.01 7.45
N VAL A 81 8.79 25.06 8.23
CA VAL A 81 9.01 26.44 7.78
C VAL A 81 10.43 26.64 7.19
N PRO A 82 10.58 27.45 6.12
CA PRO A 82 11.83 27.54 5.33
C PRO A 82 13.12 27.79 6.12
N PHE A 83 13.04 28.57 7.20
CA PHE A 83 14.21 28.98 7.98
C PHE A 83 14.73 27.87 8.90
N PHE A 84 13.83 27.05 9.45
CA PHE A 84 14.19 26.01 10.41
C PHE A 84 14.40 24.64 9.75
N GLN A 85 13.91 24.44 8.52
CA GLN A 85 14.01 23.20 7.73
C GLN A 85 13.71 21.92 8.52
N GLU A 86 12.87 22.02 9.55
CA GLU A 86 12.55 20.89 10.42
C GLU A 86 11.98 19.74 9.58
N ASP A 87 12.48 18.53 9.81
CA ASP A 87 11.91 17.33 9.23
C ASP A 87 10.52 17.11 9.84
N LYS A 88 9.48 17.14 9.00
CA LYS A 88 8.10 16.91 9.40
C LYS A 88 7.64 15.52 9.02
N GLY A 89 8.41 14.78 8.22
CA GLY A 89 8.00 13.50 7.69
C GLY A 89 8.49 13.24 6.28
N SER A 90 7.93 12.20 5.68
CA SER A 90 8.24 11.79 4.32
C SER A 90 6.99 11.29 3.62
N ILE A 91 6.98 11.40 2.28
CA ILE A 91 6.03 10.74 1.41
C ILE A 91 6.83 9.92 0.41
N SER A 92 6.46 8.66 0.23
CA SER A 92 6.98 7.82 -0.84
C SER A 92 5.83 7.41 -1.75
N LEU A 93 6.06 7.42 -3.06
CA LEU A 93 5.18 6.84 -4.06
C LEU A 93 5.79 5.53 -4.55
N TYR A 94 5.00 4.48 -4.49
CA TYR A 94 5.30 3.17 -5.05
C TYR A 94 4.22 2.78 -6.06
N VAL A 95 4.61 2.56 -7.31
CA VAL A 95 3.72 2.09 -8.39
C VAL A 95 4.10 0.66 -8.75
N SER A 96 3.11 -0.22 -8.75
CA SER A 96 3.33 -1.63 -9.07
C SER A 96 2.15 -2.29 -9.76
N ALA A 97 2.43 -3.25 -10.65
CA ALA A 97 1.44 -4.19 -11.16
C ALA A 97 1.52 -5.51 -10.39
N SER A 98 0.42 -5.96 -9.82
CA SER A 98 0.31 -7.20 -9.04
C SER A 98 -0.43 -8.27 -9.82
N HIS A 99 0.07 -9.51 -9.78
CA HIS A 99 -0.59 -10.68 -10.36
C HIS A 99 -1.39 -11.43 -9.29
N TRP A 100 -2.70 -11.50 -9.45
CA TRP A 100 -3.60 -12.27 -8.60
C TRP A 100 -3.69 -13.73 -9.04
N LYS A 101 -3.22 -14.65 -8.19
CA LYS A 101 -3.27 -16.10 -8.45
C LYS A 101 -4.46 -16.81 -7.78
N GLY A 102 -5.39 -16.07 -7.19
CA GLY A 102 -6.48 -16.66 -6.40
C GLY A 102 -7.75 -17.03 -7.18
N GLY A 103 -7.73 -16.89 -8.51
CA GLY A 103 -8.89 -17.13 -9.37
C GLY A 103 -9.91 -15.99 -9.36
N GLY A 104 -10.96 -16.13 -10.17
CA GLY A 104 -11.91 -15.06 -10.46
C GLY A 104 -11.42 -14.13 -11.57
N ASP A 105 -12.27 -13.18 -11.95
CA ASP A 105 -11.97 -12.15 -12.95
C ASP A 105 -11.88 -10.80 -12.25
N LEU A 106 -10.70 -10.19 -12.20
CA LEU A 106 -10.50 -8.91 -11.51
C LEU A 106 -11.26 -7.74 -12.15
N PHE A 107 -11.76 -7.84 -13.38
CA PHE A 107 -12.68 -6.83 -13.92
C PHE A 107 -14.05 -6.89 -13.25
N ARG A 108 -14.43 -8.04 -12.66
CA ARG A 108 -15.60 -8.14 -11.80
C ARG A 108 -15.34 -7.44 -10.46
N PRO A 109 -16.15 -6.45 -10.06
CA PRO A 109 -15.93 -5.69 -8.83
C PRO A 109 -15.76 -6.53 -7.56
N ARG A 110 -16.63 -7.53 -7.37
CA ARG A 110 -16.58 -8.41 -6.21
C ARG A 110 -15.28 -9.23 -6.12
N ASP A 111 -14.85 -9.81 -7.24
CA ASP A 111 -13.64 -10.64 -7.27
C ASP A 111 -12.39 -9.80 -6.99
N MET A 112 -12.36 -8.55 -7.48
CA MET A 112 -11.30 -7.59 -7.14
C MET A 112 -11.31 -7.25 -5.64
N GLU A 113 -12.46 -6.98 -5.05
CA GLU A 113 -12.57 -6.73 -3.60
C GLU A 113 -12.14 -7.92 -2.74
N ASP A 114 -12.52 -9.13 -3.15
CA ASP A 114 -12.13 -10.37 -2.48
C ASP A 114 -10.62 -10.60 -2.61
N ALA A 115 -10.03 -10.33 -3.78
CA ALA A 115 -8.59 -10.38 -3.99
C ALA A 115 -7.83 -9.40 -3.06
N LEU A 116 -8.35 -8.18 -2.89
CA LEU A 116 -7.78 -7.19 -1.96
C LEU A 116 -7.89 -7.63 -0.49
N THR A 117 -9.03 -8.21 -0.12
CA THR A 117 -9.31 -8.72 1.23
C THR A 117 -8.34 -9.85 1.57
N GLN A 118 -8.24 -10.85 0.69
CA GLN A 118 -7.32 -11.98 0.84
C GLN A 118 -5.85 -11.54 0.85
N LYS A 119 -5.47 -10.57 0.02
CA LYS A 119 -4.12 -9.98 0.09
C LYS A 119 -3.87 -9.37 1.47
N SER A 120 -4.80 -8.57 2.00
CA SER A 120 -4.61 -7.89 3.28
C SER A 120 -4.54 -8.87 4.46
N VAL A 121 -5.41 -9.90 4.47
CA VAL A 121 -5.34 -10.99 5.45
C VAL A 121 -4.00 -11.73 5.37
N ARG A 122 -3.47 -11.94 4.17
CA ARG A 122 -2.14 -12.54 4.02
C ARG A 122 -1.03 -11.60 4.46
N GLU A 123 -1.13 -10.29 4.20
CA GLU A 123 -0.09 -9.33 4.55
C GLU A 123 0.00 -9.11 6.07
N TYR A 124 -1.15 -9.07 6.76
CA TYR A 124 -1.23 -8.63 8.17
C TYR A 124 -1.81 -9.65 9.15
N GLY A 125 -2.38 -10.76 8.68
CA GLY A 125 -3.08 -11.73 9.53
C GLY A 125 -2.19 -12.50 10.51
N ASP A 126 -2.86 -13.14 11.47
CA ASP A 126 -2.30 -13.70 12.72
C ASP A 126 -1.20 -14.76 12.55
N GLY A 127 -0.97 -15.27 11.33
CA GLY A 127 0.14 -16.19 11.02
C GLY A 127 1.47 -15.51 10.69
N ASN A 128 1.50 -14.20 10.50
CA ASN A 128 2.70 -13.48 10.01
C ASN A 128 3.36 -12.56 11.04
N GLY A 129 2.93 -12.63 12.30
CA GLY A 129 3.59 -11.91 13.39
C GLY A 129 3.63 -10.40 13.16
N CYS A 130 2.47 -9.80 12.84
CA CYS A 130 2.34 -8.36 12.62
C CYS A 130 3.01 -7.59 13.77
N GLU A 131 4.11 -6.91 13.47
CA GLU A 131 4.90 -6.19 14.48
C GLU A 131 4.18 -4.95 15.01
N ASN A 132 3.21 -4.45 14.24
CA ASN A 132 2.46 -3.22 14.46
C ASN A 132 0.95 -3.51 14.39
N SER A 133 0.15 -2.71 15.09
CA SER A 133 -1.30 -2.69 14.88
C SER A 133 -1.63 -2.08 13.51
N VAL A 134 -2.47 -2.76 12.72
CA VAL A 134 -2.83 -2.36 11.35
C VAL A 134 -4.34 -2.26 11.22
N ALA A 135 -4.81 -1.17 10.61
CA ALA A 135 -6.17 -1.01 10.13
C ALA A 135 -6.15 -0.67 8.63
N THR A 136 -6.88 -1.42 7.80
CA THR A 136 -6.94 -1.21 6.34
C THR A 136 -8.39 -1.08 5.87
N PHE A 137 -8.57 -0.71 4.61
CA PHE A 137 -9.86 -0.33 4.01
C PHE A 137 -10.55 0.83 4.74
N LEU A 138 -9.75 1.70 5.38
CA LEU A 138 -10.23 2.96 5.92
C LEU A 138 -10.58 3.90 4.76
N ASP A 139 -11.62 4.73 4.91
CA ASP A 139 -12.08 5.65 3.86
C ASP A 139 -12.33 4.98 2.50
N TRP A 140 -12.84 3.74 2.50
CA TRP A 140 -13.11 2.99 1.28
C TRP A 140 -14.06 3.74 0.35
N GLN A 141 -13.67 3.88 -0.90
CA GLN A 141 -14.48 4.51 -1.93
C GLN A 141 -14.06 4.05 -3.33
N SER A 142 -15.03 4.05 -4.24
CA SER A 142 -14.78 4.00 -5.67
C SER A 142 -14.78 5.41 -6.25
N VAL A 143 -13.73 5.79 -6.98
CA VAL A 143 -13.58 7.13 -7.56
C VAL A 143 -13.26 7.04 -9.05
N ILE A 144 -13.81 7.95 -9.85
CA ILE A 144 -13.49 8.07 -11.27
C ILE A 144 -12.38 9.10 -11.45
N ILE A 145 -11.27 8.68 -12.03
CA ILE A 145 -10.12 9.53 -12.35
C ILE A 145 -9.79 9.32 -13.82
N ASN A 146 -9.86 10.40 -14.60
CA ASN A 146 -9.58 10.41 -16.05
C ASN A 146 -10.32 9.29 -16.81
N GLY A 147 -11.61 9.10 -16.49
CA GLY A 147 -12.48 8.12 -17.13
C GLY A 147 -12.29 6.67 -16.66
N GLN A 148 -11.40 6.42 -15.69
CA GLN A 148 -11.19 5.08 -15.13
C GLN A 148 -11.70 5.01 -13.69
N GLN A 149 -12.32 3.89 -13.34
CA GLN A 149 -12.82 3.63 -11.99
C GLN A 149 -11.73 3.00 -11.13
N TRP A 150 -11.40 3.65 -10.02
CA TRP A 150 -10.38 3.23 -9.06
C TRP A 150 -11.00 2.90 -7.73
N LEU A 151 -10.45 1.91 -7.04
CA LEU A 151 -10.64 1.71 -5.61
C LEU A 151 -9.62 2.53 -4.84
N ASN A 152 -10.10 3.37 -3.93
CA ASN A 152 -9.27 4.20 -3.05
C ASN A 152 -9.57 3.88 -1.59
N TYR A 153 -8.54 3.69 -0.80
CA TYR A 153 -8.64 3.52 0.65
C TYR A 153 -7.30 3.80 1.34
N THR A 154 -7.34 3.90 2.67
CA THR A 154 -6.18 4.12 3.52
C THR A 154 -5.88 2.85 4.33
N THR A 155 -4.58 2.55 4.49
CA THR A 155 -4.08 1.66 5.53
C THR A 155 -3.34 2.49 6.57
N ASP A 156 -3.61 2.26 7.84
CA ASP A 156 -2.89 2.84 8.97
C ASP A 156 -2.13 1.73 9.72
N GLU A 157 -0.83 1.91 9.84
CA GLU A 157 0.08 1.03 10.57
C GLU A 157 0.80 1.87 11.65
N GLU A 158 0.21 1.93 12.84
CA GLU A 158 0.68 2.74 13.98
C GLU A 158 1.06 4.18 13.61
N GLY A 159 0.15 4.89 12.92
CA GLY A 159 0.34 6.29 12.52
C GLY A 159 1.14 6.47 11.23
N LYS A 160 1.59 5.37 10.59
CA LYS A 160 2.11 5.38 9.22
C LYS A 160 0.94 5.14 8.28
N HIS A 161 0.51 6.20 7.60
CA HIS A 161 -0.62 6.11 6.68
C HIS A 161 -0.13 5.76 5.26
N ARG A 162 -0.82 4.83 4.63
CA ARG A 162 -0.63 4.45 3.24
C ARG A 162 -1.92 4.70 2.48
N PHE A 163 -1.91 5.69 1.59
CA PHE A 163 -3.01 5.95 0.67
C PHE A 163 -2.86 5.05 -0.56
N LEU A 164 -3.91 4.33 -0.93
CA LEU A 164 -3.87 3.29 -1.95
C LEU A 164 -4.93 3.57 -3.01
N TRP A 165 -4.49 3.67 -4.26
CA TRP A 165 -5.37 3.60 -5.44
C TRP A 165 -5.08 2.34 -6.22
N ARG A 166 -6.12 1.57 -6.52
CA ARG A 166 -6.02 0.30 -7.24
C ARG A 166 -7.04 0.19 -8.35
N ILE A 167 -6.62 -0.43 -9.46
CA ILE A 167 -7.47 -0.66 -10.63
C ILE A 167 -7.09 -1.99 -11.29
N PRO A 168 -8.06 -2.84 -11.68
CA PRO A 168 -7.78 -4.00 -12.52
C PRO A 168 -7.31 -3.56 -13.91
N ILE A 169 -6.25 -4.20 -14.40
CA ILE A 169 -5.66 -3.93 -15.72
C ILE A 169 -5.75 -5.15 -16.65
N THR A 170 -5.89 -6.35 -16.09
CA THR A 170 -6.38 -7.57 -16.76
C THR A 170 -7.30 -8.32 -15.79
N ASP A 171 -7.93 -9.38 -16.26
CA ASP A 171 -8.63 -10.41 -15.46
C ASP A 171 -7.82 -10.97 -14.27
N GLN A 172 -6.48 -10.89 -14.31
CA GLN A 172 -5.57 -11.44 -13.30
C GLN A 172 -4.57 -10.43 -12.76
N HIS A 173 -4.54 -9.21 -13.27
CA HIS A 173 -3.59 -8.19 -12.84
C HIS A 173 -4.27 -6.90 -12.42
N TYR A 174 -3.75 -6.26 -11.38
CA TYR A 174 -4.17 -4.92 -10.99
C TYR A 174 -2.97 -4.01 -10.76
N LEU A 175 -3.14 -2.73 -11.11
CA LEU A 175 -2.17 -1.66 -10.88
C LEU A 175 -2.44 -1.03 -9.50
N THR A 176 -1.38 -0.69 -8.79
CA THR A 176 -1.43 -0.02 -7.49
C THR A 176 -0.57 1.23 -7.53
N PHE A 177 -1.15 2.36 -7.14
CA PHE A 177 -0.43 3.54 -6.68
C PHE A 177 -0.53 3.58 -5.15
N SER A 178 0.61 3.45 -4.49
CA SER A 178 0.70 3.42 -3.03
C SER A 178 1.55 4.60 -2.55
N PHE A 179 0.93 5.49 -1.79
CA PHE A 179 1.61 6.61 -1.17
C PHE A 179 1.81 6.32 0.32
N SER A 180 3.02 5.96 0.74
CA SER A 180 3.31 5.76 2.15
C SER A 180 3.78 7.06 2.77
N THR A 181 3.22 7.41 3.91
CA THR A 181 3.52 8.64 4.61
C THR A 181 4.00 8.35 6.03
N ARG A 182 4.95 9.14 6.48
CA ARG A 182 5.40 9.19 7.88
C ARG A 182 5.32 10.63 8.30
N HIS A 183 4.81 10.89 9.50
CA HIS A 183 4.87 12.20 10.12
C HIS A 183 5.50 12.06 11.49
N HIS A 184 6.39 13.00 11.84
CA HIS A 184 7.17 12.92 13.07
C HIS A 184 6.76 13.96 14.10
N LEU A 185 6.33 15.15 13.65
CA LEU A 185 6.10 16.33 14.49
C LEU A 185 5.01 17.24 13.90
N GLY A 186 4.00 17.63 14.69
CA GLY A 186 2.95 18.59 14.28
C GLY A 186 1.53 18.17 14.68
N ARG A 187 0.51 18.94 14.26
CA ARG A 187 -0.90 18.52 14.37
C ARG A 187 -1.17 17.44 13.32
N ALA A 188 -1.28 16.19 13.75
CA ALA A 188 -1.37 15.01 12.88
C ALA A 188 -2.44 15.17 11.78
N GLU A 189 -3.63 15.65 12.12
CA GLU A 189 -4.74 15.84 11.17
C GLU A 189 -4.41 16.82 10.03
N VAL A 190 -3.76 17.94 10.34
CA VAL A 190 -3.42 18.96 9.32
C VAL A 190 -2.35 18.44 8.37
N VAL A 191 -1.37 17.68 8.89
CA VAL A 191 -0.32 17.06 8.08
C VAL A 191 -0.91 15.94 7.22
N PHE A 192 -1.76 15.11 7.81
CA PHE A 192 -2.48 14.03 7.12
C PHE A 192 -3.30 14.56 5.94
N GLU A 193 -4.14 15.56 6.16
CA GLU A 193 -4.96 16.15 5.10
C GLU A 193 -4.11 16.81 4.00
N ALA A 194 -3.03 17.50 4.36
CA ALA A 194 -2.12 18.08 3.38
C ALA A 194 -1.43 17.01 2.52
N MET A 195 -0.98 15.90 3.14
CA MET A 195 -0.37 14.77 2.44
C MET A 195 -1.40 14.06 1.54
N LYS A 196 -2.62 13.80 2.03
CA LYS A 196 -3.71 13.20 1.27
C LYS A 196 -4.04 14.04 0.03
N ASN A 197 -4.18 15.37 0.21
CA ASN A 197 -4.43 16.30 -0.89
C ASN A 197 -3.30 16.33 -1.92
N PHE A 198 -2.05 16.19 -1.50
CA PHE A 198 -0.92 16.07 -2.43
C PHE A 198 -0.97 14.77 -3.24
N CYS A 199 -1.26 13.63 -2.60
CA CYS A 199 -1.39 12.35 -3.27
C CYS A 199 -2.56 12.36 -4.27
N THR A 200 -3.71 12.92 -3.89
CA THR A 200 -4.87 13.07 -4.78
C THR A 200 -4.55 13.92 -6.01
N GLN A 201 -3.78 15.00 -5.87
CA GLN A 201 -3.37 15.83 -7.01
C GLN A 201 -2.43 15.09 -7.97
N ILE A 202 -1.53 14.24 -7.45
CA ILE A 202 -0.74 13.34 -8.30
C ILE A 202 -1.66 12.37 -9.04
N MET A 203 -2.59 11.74 -8.32
CA MET A 203 -3.52 10.80 -8.92
C MET A 203 -4.39 11.42 -10.01
N ALA A 204 -4.78 12.69 -9.87
CA ALA A 204 -5.52 13.42 -10.91
C ALA A 204 -4.75 13.54 -12.24
N SER A 205 -3.42 13.38 -12.24
CA SER A 205 -2.61 13.35 -13.47
C SER A 205 -2.51 11.97 -14.13
N VAL A 206 -2.98 10.90 -13.47
CA VAL A 206 -2.81 9.52 -13.92
C VAL A 206 -3.73 9.23 -15.09
N HIS A 207 -3.16 8.81 -16.21
CA HIS A 207 -3.86 8.35 -17.40
C HIS A 207 -3.48 6.90 -17.70
N ILE A 208 -4.48 6.08 -17.99
CA ILE A 208 -4.28 4.70 -18.45
C ILE A 208 -4.96 4.56 -19.80
N THR A 209 -4.20 4.10 -20.79
CA THR A 209 -4.71 3.78 -22.12
C THR A 209 -4.67 2.26 -22.28
N PHE A 210 -5.85 1.66 -22.47
CA PHE A 210 -6.00 0.23 -22.66
C PHE A 210 -5.94 -0.13 -24.14
N PRO A 211 -5.14 -1.15 -24.53
CA PRO A 211 -5.17 -1.69 -25.88
C PRO A 211 -6.47 -2.45 -26.14
N GLU A 212 -6.81 -2.66 -27.42
CA GLU A 212 -8.07 -3.28 -27.85
C GLU A 212 -8.37 -4.61 -27.17
N TRP A 213 -7.36 -5.45 -26.97
CA TRP A 213 -7.54 -6.75 -26.33
C TRP A 213 -8.00 -6.63 -24.87
N VAL A 214 -7.54 -5.61 -24.13
CA VAL A 214 -8.02 -5.35 -22.76
C VAL A 214 -9.44 -4.79 -22.79
N LEU A 215 -9.72 -3.88 -23.71
CA LEU A 215 -11.08 -3.34 -23.87
C LEU A 215 -12.09 -4.45 -24.17
N LYS A 216 -11.69 -5.44 -24.97
CA LYS A 216 -12.49 -6.64 -25.23
C LYS A 216 -12.75 -7.45 -23.95
N LEU A 217 -11.72 -7.71 -23.15
CA LEU A 217 -11.90 -8.42 -21.86
C LEU A 217 -12.82 -7.65 -20.90
N LYS A 218 -12.69 -6.32 -20.83
CA LYS A 218 -13.60 -5.48 -20.01
C LYS A 218 -15.04 -5.56 -20.50
N ALA A 219 -15.25 -5.58 -21.82
CA ALA A 219 -16.58 -5.72 -22.41
C ALA A 219 -17.17 -7.12 -22.15
N GLU A 220 -16.37 -8.17 -22.27
CA GLU A 220 -16.76 -9.56 -21.96
C GLU A 220 -17.17 -9.69 -20.48
N ALA A 221 -16.41 -9.08 -19.56
CA ALA A 221 -16.75 -9.06 -18.13
C ALA A 221 -18.06 -8.29 -17.85
N GLU A 222 -18.28 -7.14 -18.50
CA GLU A 222 -19.53 -6.38 -18.37
C GLU A 222 -20.74 -7.14 -18.95
N GLU A 223 -20.55 -7.88 -20.05
CA GLU A 223 -21.61 -8.74 -20.61
C GLU A 223 -21.96 -9.89 -19.65
N GLN A 224 -20.95 -10.47 -19.00
CA GLN A 224 -21.14 -11.58 -18.07
C GLN A 224 -21.73 -11.14 -16.72
N TRP A 225 -21.40 -9.94 -16.25
CA TRP A 225 -21.86 -9.37 -14.97
C TRP A 225 -22.34 -7.93 -15.13
N PRO A 226 -23.47 -7.73 -15.83
CA PRO A 226 -23.91 -6.39 -16.23
C PRO A 226 -24.28 -5.52 -15.03
N GLY A 227 -23.74 -4.30 -15.01
CA GLY A 227 -24.04 -3.29 -14.00
C GLY A 227 -23.55 -3.62 -12.60
N GLU A 228 -22.70 -4.64 -12.41
CA GLU A 228 -22.09 -4.90 -11.11
C GLU A 228 -21.19 -3.71 -10.73
N GLN A 229 -21.26 -3.27 -9.47
CA GLN A 229 -20.50 -2.11 -8.98
C GLN A 229 -19.69 -2.50 -7.76
N TYR A 230 -18.60 -1.76 -7.51
CA TYR A 230 -17.90 -1.85 -6.24
C TYR A 230 -18.84 -1.50 -5.08
N SER A 231 -18.57 -2.11 -3.93
CA SER A 231 -19.28 -1.83 -2.69
C SER A 231 -19.11 -0.35 -2.34
N PRO A 232 -20.21 0.37 -2.04
CA PRO A 232 -20.14 1.79 -1.67
C PRO A 232 -19.41 2.00 -0.34
N THR A 233 -19.45 0.99 0.53
CA THR A 233 -18.71 0.93 1.79
C THR A 233 -18.06 -0.44 1.94
N LYS A 234 -16.98 -0.51 2.71
CA LYS A 234 -16.32 -1.75 3.08
C LYS A 234 -15.91 -1.67 4.54
N GLU A 235 -16.24 -2.69 5.32
CA GLU A 235 -15.84 -2.75 6.72
C GLU A 235 -14.31 -2.79 6.83
N PRO A 236 -13.70 -1.91 7.65
CA PRO A 236 -12.26 -1.93 7.88
C PRO A 236 -11.81 -3.25 8.49
N LEU A 237 -10.73 -3.83 7.95
CA LEU A 237 -10.05 -4.95 8.60
C LEU A 237 -9.03 -4.41 9.59
N ARG A 238 -8.94 -5.05 10.76
CA ARG A 238 -8.07 -4.63 11.86
C ARG A 238 -7.33 -5.82 12.44
N TRP A 239 -6.02 -5.66 12.57
CA TRP A 239 -5.14 -6.57 13.30
C TRP A 239 -4.50 -5.77 14.41
N VAL A 240 -4.81 -6.13 15.66
CA VAL A 240 -4.30 -5.42 16.83
C VAL A 240 -3.09 -6.19 17.33
N ARG A 241 -1.98 -5.50 17.49
CA ARG A 241 -0.81 -6.07 18.16
C ARG A 241 -1.19 -6.40 19.61
N GLU A 242 -0.88 -7.61 20.06
CA GLU A 242 -0.99 -7.94 21.49
C GLU A 242 -0.08 -7.02 22.32
N ASP A 243 -0.65 -6.37 23.32
CA ASP A 243 0.05 -5.43 24.20
C ASP A 243 1.07 -6.16 25.09
N LEU A 244 2.29 -6.31 24.57
CA LEU A 244 3.42 -6.87 25.32
C LEU A 244 3.78 -6.04 26.56
N GLY A 245 3.30 -4.80 26.68
CA GLY A 245 3.56 -3.93 27.83
C GLY A 245 2.76 -4.28 29.08
N ARG A 246 1.69 -5.07 28.93
CA ARG A 246 0.88 -5.61 30.04
C ARG A 246 1.12 -7.09 30.31
N MET A 247 1.91 -7.76 29.49
CA MET A 247 2.26 -9.15 29.70
C MET A 247 3.22 -9.29 30.87
N SER A 248 3.01 -10.34 31.68
CA SER A 248 4.01 -10.71 32.66
C SER A 248 5.30 -11.13 31.95
N TYR A 249 6.44 -11.07 32.63
CA TYR A 249 7.71 -11.53 32.07
C TYR A 249 7.62 -13.00 31.60
N GLY A 250 6.85 -13.85 32.29
CA GLY A 250 6.61 -15.24 31.90
C GLY A 250 5.83 -15.35 30.58
N ASP A 251 4.80 -14.54 30.40
CA ASP A 251 4.03 -14.51 29.16
C ASP A 251 4.88 -13.98 28.00
N TYR A 252 5.76 -13.00 28.27
CA TYR A 252 6.68 -12.46 27.27
C TYR A 252 7.67 -13.51 26.77
N ILE A 253 8.25 -14.30 27.69
CA ILE A 253 9.14 -15.41 27.31
C ILE A 253 8.36 -16.47 26.51
N ALA A 254 7.17 -16.88 26.96
CA ALA A 254 6.34 -17.84 26.23
C ALA A 254 5.95 -17.35 24.83
N TYR A 255 5.66 -16.05 24.68
CA TYR A 255 5.40 -15.42 23.38
C TYR A 255 6.64 -15.43 22.48
N MET A 256 7.81 -15.08 23.03
CA MET A 256 9.07 -15.09 22.28
C MET A 256 9.50 -16.51 21.89
N ASP A 257 9.27 -17.50 22.74
CA ASP A 257 9.54 -18.91 22.46
C ASP A 257 8.63 -19.43 21.34
N LYS A 258 7.33 -19.10 21.39
CA LYS A 258 6.37 -19.39 20.33
C LYS A 258 6.72 -18.70 19.01
N LYS A 259 7.16 -17.43 19.06
CA LYS A 259 7.56 -16.65 17.88
C LYS A 259 8.86 -17.16 17.24
N ASN A 260 9.81 -17.63 18.05
CA ASN A 260 11.11 -18.11 17.60
C ASN A 260 11.12 -19.61 17.25
N GLY A 261 9.98 -20.31 17.38
CA GLY A 261 9.89 -21.74 17.11
C GLY A 261 10.68 -22.59 18.10
N VAL A 262 10.96 -22.08 19.31
CA VAL A 262 11.60 -22.84 20.38
C VAL A 262 10.48 -23.48 21.19
N THR A 263 10.11 -24.72 20.85
CA THR A 263 9.36 -25.55 21.78
C THR A 263 10.27 -25.86 22.96
N SER A 264 9.98 -25.31 24.13
CA SER A 264 10.67 -25.65 25.37
C SER A 264 10.29 -27.07 25.82
N ASP A 265 10.81 -28.08 25.13
CA ASP A 265 10.88 -29.43 25.68
C ASP A 265 12.05 -29.44 26.66
N ASN A 266 11.78 -28.96 27.87
CA ASN A 266 12.59 -29.24 29.05
C ASN A 266 11.65 -29.48 30.23
N GLU A 267 10.88 -30.57 30.15
CA GLU A 267 10.54 -31.34 31.35
C GLU A 267 11.88 -31.80 31.96
N THR A 268 12.38 -31.04 32.93
CA THR A 268 13.50 -31.52 33.75
C THR A 268 12.91 -32.34 34.88
N ASP A 269 13.20 -33.64 34.82
CA ASP A 269 13.04 -34.64 35.87
C ASP A 269 13.19 -34.05 37.29
N LYS A 270 12.10 -34.06 38.06
CA LYS A 270 12.18 -34.13 39.52
C LYS A 270 12.09 -35.59 39.95
N GLN A 271 13.20 -36.31 39.81
CA GLN A 271 13.44 -37.48 40.64
C GLN A 271 13.87 -37.01 42.04
N THR A 272 12.94 -37.18 42.97
CA THR A 272 13.10 -37.70 44.33
C THR A 272 14.52 -37.76 44.91
N GLU A 273 14.80 -36.95 45.93
CA GLU A 273 15.60 -37.40 47.08
C GLU A 273 14.95 -36.93 48.39
N THR A 274 14.36 -37.91 49.07
CA THR A 274 13.95 -37.89 50.48
C THR A 274 15.17 -37.92 51.38
N HIS A 275 15.25 -36.99 52.34
CA HIS A 275 15.97 -37.18 53.59
C HIS A 275 15.24 -36.51 54.76
N LYS A 276 14.36 -37.27 55.41
CA LYS A 276 14.41 -37.60 56.84
C LYS A 276 13.30 -38.59 57.20
#